data_AF-A0A6P3IBH0-F1
#
_entry.id   AF-A0A6P3IBH0-F1
#
_cell.length_a   1.000
_cell.length_b   1.000
_cell.length_c   1.000
_cell.angle_alpha   90.00
_cell.angle_beta   90.00
_cell.angle_gamma   90.00
#
_symmetry.space_group_name_H-M   'P 1'
#
loop_
_entity.id
_entity.type
_entity.pdbx_description
1 polymer ?
#
loop_
_entity_poly.entity_id
_entity_poly.type
_entity_poly.pdbx_seq_one_letter_code
_entity_poly.pdbx_strand_id
1 'polypeptide(L)'
;RKETEPSSSSVFNQNDPWTPTVDFSDFINNETIAGKDLVAWVTAGFLHIPHAEDIPNTVTVGNGVGFFLRPYNFFDQEPSMDSADSIYFREGQDAGSCEVNPLACLSQAPACAPDLPAFSHGGFSHNQVVLGMGNVTGAPEPGSVGMGEDGH
;
A
#
# COMPACT_ATOMS: atom_id res chain seq x y z
N ARG A 1 -12.73 -11.10 16.08
CA ARG A 1 -13.26 -10.25 14.97
C ARG A 1 -14.76 -10.10 15.14
N LYS A 2 -15.31 -8.89 15.07
CA LYS A 2 -16.76 -8.61 15.09
C LYS A 2 -17.15 -7.66 13.97
N GLU A 3 -18.36 -7.83 13.43
CA GLU A 3 -18.87 -6.95 12.36
C GLU A 3 -19.04 -5.50 12.84
N THR A 4 -19.29 -5.33 14.14
CA THR A 4 -19.41 -4.04 14.82
C THR A 4 -18.07 -3.37 15.13
N GLU A 5 -16.94 -4.06 14.90
CA GLU A 5 -15.57 -3.54 15.09
C GLU A 5 -14.81 -3.53 13.73
N PRO A 6 -15.32 -2.86 12.68
CA PRO A 6 -14.76 -2.98 11.33
C PRO A 6 -13.50 -2.10 11.11
N SER A 7 -13.30 -1.08 11.94
CA SER A 7 -12.21 -0.09 11.84
C SER A 7 -11.75 0.31 13.24
N SER A 8 -10.46 0.63 13.40
CA SER A 8 -9.87 1.12 14.64
C SER A 8 -9.96 2.64 14.81
N SER A 9 -10.53 3.34 13.83
CA SER A 9 -10.74 4.80 13.87
C SER A 9 -11.97 5.21 13.04
N SER A 10 -12.32 6.49 13.11
CA SER A 10 -13.38 7.12 12.34
C SER A 10 -12.90 8.46 11.79
N VAL A 11 -13.44 8.87 10.64
CA VAL A 11 -13.19 10.20 10.06
C VAL A 11 -13.58 11.34 11.02
N PHE A 12 -14.52 11.08 11.94
CA PHE A 12 -14.99 12.08 12.90
C PHE A 12 -14.08 12.23 14.13
N ASN A 13 -13.23 11.22 14.44
CA ASN A 13 -12.31 11.28 15.58
C ASN A 13 -11.31 12.44 15.48
N GLN A 14 -11.00 12.91 14.26
CA GLN A 14 -10.07 14.01 14.04
C GLN A 14 -10.55 15.33 14.66
N ASN A 15 -11.86 15.60 14.59
CA ASN A 15 -12.42 16.90 15.00
C ASN A 15 -12.94 16.90 16.44
N ASP A 16 -13.24 15.73 17.01
CA ASP A 16 -13.53 15.58 18.44
C ASP A 16 -12.86 14.31 18.99
N PRO A 17 -11.56 14.38 19.33
CA PRO A 17 -10.85 13.25 19.90
C PRO A 17 -11.17 13.00 21.38
N TRP A 18 -11.82 13.95 22.07
CA TRP A 18 -12.18 13.80 23.49
C TRP A 18 -13.46 12.96 23.67
N THR A 19 -14.35 12.99 22.68
CA THR A 19 -15.52 12.12 22.58
C THR A 19 -15.46 11.32 21.27
N PRO A 20 -14.53 10.34 21.16
CA PRO A 20 -14.28 9.68 19.88
C PRO A 20 -15.50 8.88 19.41
N THR A 21 -15.76 8.91 18.10
CA THR A 21 -16.79 8.07 17.48
C THR A 21 -16.41 6.59 17.51
N VAL A 22 -15.11 6.29 17.42
CA VAL A 22 -14.56 4.94 17.59
C VAL A 22 -13.40 5.04 18.58
N ASP A 23 -13.52 4.38 19.73
CA ASP A 23 -12.40 4.17 20.66
C ASP A 23 -11.87 2.75 20.47
N PHE A 24 -10.62 2.63 20.00
CA PHE A 24 -10.01 1.32 19.77
C PHE A 24 -9.80 0.53 21.07
N SER A 25 -9.67 1.20 22.21
CA SER A 25 -9.44 0.53 23.50
C SER A 25 -10.65 -0.31 23.94
N ASP A 26 -11.85 0.04 23.49
CA ASP A 26 -13.08 -0.73 23.76
C ASP A 26 -13.03 -2.14 23.18
N PHE A 27 -12.19 -2.40 22.17
CA PHE A 27 -12.06 -3.73 21.56
C PHE A 27 -11.31 -4.71 22.49
N ILE A 28 -10.64 -4.19 23.52
CA ILE A 28 -9.88 -4.96 24.51
C ILE A 28 -10.72 -5.06 25.79
N ASN A 29 -11.68 -5.98 25.80
CA ASN A 29 -12.75 -6.03 26.80
C ASN A 29 -12.85 -7.37 27.55
N ASN A 30 -11.71 -8.07 27.76
CA ASN A 30 -11.62 -9.34 28.49
C ASN A 30 -12.42 -10.52 27.88
N GLU A 31 -12.70 -10.46 26.57
CA GLU A 31 -13.24 -11.59 25.83
C GLU A 31 -12.18 -12.69 25.61
N THR A 32 -12.62 -13.95 25.52
CA THR A 32 -11.71 -15.06 25.23
C THR A 32 -11.23 -15.02 23.78
N ILE A 33 -9.94 -15.22 23.57
CA ILE A 33 -9.29 -15.31 22.24
C ILE A 33 -9.00 -16.77 21.82
N ALA A 34 -9.19 -17.74 22.72
CA ALA A 34 -8.86 -19.13 22.44
C ALA A 34 -9.89 -19.78 21.50
N GLY A 35 -9.43 -20.27 20.35
CA GLY A 35 -10.28 -20.97 19.38
C GLY A 35 -11.36 -20.09 18.75
N LYS A 36 -11.06 -18.79 18.54
CA LYS A 36 -11.97 -17.81 17.93
C LYS A 36 -11.44 -17.31 16.59
N ASP A 37 -12.31 -16.64 15.85
CA ASP A 37 -11.91 -15.81 14.72
C ASP A 37 -11.24 -14.53 15.23
N LEU A 38 -9.93 -14.41 14.98
CA LEU A 38 -9.08 -13.35 15.50
C LEU A 38 -8.73 -12.35 14.39
N VAL A 39 -8.61 -11.09 14.78
CA VAL A 39 -8.04 -10.03 13.95
C VAL A 39 -6.83 -9.46 14.69
N ALA A 40 -5.71 -9.27 13.98
CA ALA A 40 -4.53 -8.64 14.53
C ALA A 40 -4.47 -7.17 14.09
N TRP A 41 -4.31 -6.26 15.05
CA TRP A 41 -4.10 -4.84 14.81
C TRP A 41 -2.65 -4.50 15.13
N VAL A 42 -1.87 -4.11 14.11
CA VAL A 42 -0.44 -3.81 14.26
C VAL A 42 -0.21 -2.32 14.00
N THR A 43 0.49 -1.65 14.91
CA THR A 43 0.93 -0.25 14.73
C THR A 43 2.43 -0.22 14.47
N ALA A 44 2.86 0.47 13.41
CA ALA A 44 4.27 0.68 13.07
C ALA A 44 4.51 2.17 12.81
N GLY A 45 5.66 2.69 13.26
CA GLY A 45 6.02 4.10 13.14
C GLY A 45 7.44 4.38 13.62
N PHE A 46 7.88 5.63 13.49
CA PHE A 46 9.23 6.08 13.88
C PHE A 46 9.21 7.54 14.35
N LEU A 47 10.25 7.94 15.08
CA LEU A 47 10.49 9.34 15.41
C LEU A 47 11.24 10.01 14.25
N HIS A 48 10.69 11.09 13.70
CA HIS A 48 11.37 11.90 12.68
C HIS A 48 11.86 13.22 13.28
N ILE A 49 13.19 13.41 13.34
CA ILE A 49 13.84 14.70 13.59
C ILE A 49 14.40 15.17 12.25
N PRO A 50 13.75 16.13 11.57
CA PRO A 50 14.22 16.58 10.26
C PRO A 50 15.63 17.16 10.30
N HIS A 51 16.40 16.91 9.25
CA HIS A 51 17.77 17.41 9.10
C HIS A 51 18.06 17.91 7.67
N ALA A 52 19.27 18.42 7.42
CA ALA A 52 19.60 19.13 6.17
C ALA A 52 19.42 18.27 4.92
N GLU A 53 19.70 16.97 5.03
CA GLU A 53 19.56 15.97 3.97
C GLU A 53 18.10 15.61 3.65
N ASP A 54 17.11 16.07 4.44
CA ASP A 54 15.67 15.93 4.12
C ASP A 54 15.15 17.01 3.16
N ILE A 55 16.02 17.90 2.67
CA ILE A 55 15.68 18.94 1.69
C ILE A 55 16.14 18.52 0.30
N PRO A 56 15.29 18.54 -0.74
CA PRO A 56 13.93 19.10 -0.78
C PRO A 56 12.82 18.14 -0.31
N ASN A 57 13.13 16.84 -0.20
CA ASN A 57 12.19 15.82 0.22
C ASN A 57 12.90 14.85 1.18
N THR A 58 12.17 14.39 2.19
CA THR A 58 12.56 13.25 3.01
C THR A 58 12.81 12.03 2.12
N VAL A 59 13.94 11.36 2.31
CA VAL A 59 14.30 10.18 1.53
C VAL A 59 13.54 8.93 2.00
N THR A 60 13.36 7.94 1.13
CA THR A 60 12.69 6.67 1.47
C THR A 60 13.62 5.66 2.15
N VAL A 61 14.94 5.77 1.93
CA VAL A 61 15.94 4.86 2.50
C VAL A 61 15.93 5.00 4.02
N GLY A 62 15.72 3.87 4.72
CA GLY A 62 15.65 3.84 6.19
C GLY A 62 14.29 4.23 6.78
N ASN A 63 13.40 4.85 6.00
CA ASN A 63 12.06 5.25 6.45
C ASN A 63 10.98 4.19 6.18
N GLY A 64 11.37 3.00 5.72
CA GLY A 64 10.47 1.85 5.57
C GLY A 64 10.05 1.31 6.94
N VAL A 65 8.73 1.28 7.19
CA VAL A 65 8.13 0.72 8.41
C VAL A 65 7.03 -0.28 8.04
N GLY A 66 6.86 -1.32 8.86
CA GLY A 66 5.87 -2.36 8.61
C GLY A 66 6.11 -3.60 9.47
N PHE A 67 5.52 -4.71 9.06
CA PHE A 67 5.69 -6.02 9.71
C PHE A 67 5.61 -7.14 8.67
N PHE A 68 6.06 -8.33 9.04
CA PHE A 68 5.96 -9.53 8.20
C PHE A 68 5.02 -10.55 8.83
N LEU A 69 4.17 -11.14 7.99
CA LEU A 69 3.49 -12.39 8.30
C LEU A 69 4.32 -13.53 7.72
N ARG A 70 4.90 -14.36 8.58
CA ARG A 70 5.73 -15.49 8.17
C ARG A 70 5.08 -16.80 8.61
N PRO A 71 5.09 -17.84 7.77
CA PRO A 71 4.61 -19.15 8.18
C PRO A 71 5.47 -19.68 9.33
N TYR A 72 4.83 -20.29 10.33
CA TYR A 72 5.49 -20.92 11.46
C TYR A 72 4.80 -22.24 11.77
N ASN A 73 5.45 -23.36 11.42
CA ASN A 73 4.84 -24.70 11.46
C ASN A 73 3.49 -24.80 10.73
N PHE A 74 3.31 -23.98 9.68
CA PHE A 74 2.08 -23.94 8.89
C PHE A 74 2.10 -24.95 7.73
N PHE A 75 3.27 -25.14 7.13
CA PHE A 75 3.50 -26.09 6.04
C PHE A 75 4.35 -27.27 6.54
N ASP A 76 4.23 -28.42 5.89
CA ASP A 76 5.05 -29.60 6.17
C ASP A 76 6.51 -29.43 5.69
N GLN A 77 6.74 -28.54 4.71
CA GLN A 77 8.06 -28.16 4.18
C GLN A 77 8.07 -26.71 3.70
N GLU A 78 9.24 -26.15 3.40
CA GLU A 78 9.35 -24.81 2.83
C GLU A 78 8.75 -24.77 1.40
N PRO A 79 7.72 -23.95 1.11
CA PRO A 79 7.06 -23.95 -0.19
C PRO A 79 7.96 -23.55 -1.38
N SER A 80 9.08 -22.88 -1.12
CA SER A 80 10.03 -22.47 -2.17
C SER A 80 10.76 -23.66 -2.79
N MET A 81 10.76 -24.83 -2.13
CA MET A 81 11.38 -26.06 -2.63
C MET A 81 10.77 -26.54 -3.95
N ASP A 82 9.48 -26.28 -4.17
CA ASP A 82 8.75 -26.66 -5.38
C ASP A 82 8.70 -25.52 -6.42
N SER A 83 9.54 -24.50 -6.28
CA SER A 83 9.61 -23.38 -7.22
C SER A 83 10.05 -23.85 -8.61
N ALA A 84 9.32 -23.45 -9.64
CA ALA A 84 9.70 -23.65 -11.04
C ALA A 84 11.01 -22.93 -11.41
N ASP A 85 11.39 -21.91 -10.63
CA ASP A 85 12.61 -21.12 -10.81
C ASP A 85 13.76 -21.63 -9.91
N SER A 86 13.58 -22.75 -9.19
CA SER A 86 14.65 -23.35 -8.39
C SER A 86 15.77 -23.91 -9.27
N ILE A 87 17.02 -23.78 -8.82
CA ILE A 87 18.20 -24.24 -9.57
C ILE A 87 18.99 -25.22 -8.69
N TYR A 88 19.26 -26.42 -9.23
CA TYR A 88 20.06 -27.44 -8.55
C TYR A 88 20.82 -28.31 -9.56
N PHE A 89 22.10 -28.57 -9.30
CA PHE A 89 22.93 -29.52 -10.04
C PHE A 89 24.03 -30.07 -9.14
N ARG A 90 24.48 -31.31 -9.42
CA ARG A 90 25.50 -32.02 -8.63
C ARG A 90 26.89 -31.90 -9.25
N GLU A 91 27.91 -32.18 -8.43
CA GLU A 91 29.27 -32.38 -8.91
C GLU A 91 29.31 -33.52 -9.94
N GLY A 92 29.92 -33.26 -11.11
CA GLY A 92 29.95 -34.16 -12.26
C GLY A 92 28.85 -33.95 -13.30
N GLN A 93 27.86 -33.07 -13.05
CA GLN A 93 26.93 -32.60 -14.08
C GLN A 93 27.45 -31.33 -14.76
N ASP A 94 27.11 -31.13 -16.03
CA ASP A 94 27.45 -29.92 -16.77
C ASP A 94 26.47 -28.78 -16.45
N ALA A 95 26.87 -27.88 -15.55
CA ALA A 95 26.10 -26.69 -15.19
C ALA A 95 25.96 -25.66 -16.34
N GLY A 96 26.74 -25.83 -17.43
CA GLY A 96 26.64 -25.05 -18.67
C GLY A 96 25.57 -25.58 -19.64
N SER A 97 24.95 -26.72 -19.35
CA SER A 97 23.85 -27.27 -20.17
C SER A 97 22.50 -26.70 -19.73
N CYS A 98 21.72 -26.22 -20.71
CA CYS A 98 20.35 -25.71 -20.53
C CYS A 98 19.39 -26.76 -19.95
N GLU A 99 19.61 -28.05 -20.24
CA GLU A 99 18.78 -29.15 -19.72
C GLU A 99 18.96 -29.36 -18.20
N VAL A 100 20.12 -28.99 -17.66
CA VAL A 100 20.48 -29.19 -16.24
C VAL A 100 20.29 -27.89 -15.44
N ASN A 101 20.59 -26.75 -16.07
CA ASN A 101 20.55 -25.45 -15.43
C ASN A 101 19.84 -24.45 -16.37
N PRO A 102 18.59 -24.07 -16.05
CA PRO A 102 17.84 -23.06 -16.82
C PRO A 102 18.59 -21.74 -17.04
N LEU A 103 19.50 -21.36 -16.14
CA LEU A 103 20.31 -20.14 -16.31
C LEU A 103 21.26 -20.22 -17.50
N ALA A 104 21.71 -21.42 -17.88
CA ALA A 104 22.56 -21.62 -19.06
C ALA A 104 21.80 -21.39 -20.37
N CYS A 105 20.47 -21.50 -20.36
CA CYS A 105 19.63 -21.16 -21.51
C CYS A 105 19.61 -19.65 -21.78
N LEU A 106 19.88 -18.80 -20.78
CA LEU A 106 19.74 -17.34 -20.89
C LEU A 106 20.67 -16.74 -21.96
N SER A 107 21.86 -17.31 -22.18
CA SER A 107 22.78 -16.84 -23.21
C SER A 107 22.39 -17.28 -24.63
N GLN A 108 21.52 -18.30 -24.75
CA GLN A 108 21.06 -18.87 -26.02
C GLN A 108 19.65 -18.39 -26.38
N ALA A 109 18.85 -18.01 -25.38
CA ALA A 109 17.56 -17.39 -25.57
C ALA A 109 17.75 -16.04 -26.28
N PRO A 110 16.93 -15.72 -27.30
CA PRO A 110 16.98 -14.41 -27.91
C PRO A 110 16.70 -13.36 -26.83
N ALA A 111 17.62 -12.40 -26.70
CA ALA A 111 17.49 -11.28 -25.79
C ALA A 111 16.42 -10.31 -26.31
N CYS A 112 15.16 -10.72 -26.19
CA CYS A 112 14.01 -9.91 -26.55
C CYS A 112 13.73 -8.94 -25.39
N ALA A 113 14.46 -7.84 -25.34
CA ALA A 113 14.01 -6.70 -24.55
C ALA A 113 12.72 -6.17 -25.18
N PRO A 114 11.62 -6.03 -24.43
CA PRO A 114 10.40 -5.48 -24.98
C PRO A 114 10.60 -4.00 -25.36
N ASP A 115 9.94 -3.55 -26.42
CA ASP A 115 9.81 -2.13 -26.68
C ASP A 115 9.00 -1.49 -25.54
N LEU A 116 9.60 -0.52 -24.86
CA LEU A 116 8.92 0.17 -23.76
C LEU A 116 7.86 1.11 -24.33
N PRO A 117 6.63 1.12 -23.78
CA PRO A 117 5.67 2.14 -24.16
C PRO A 117 6.21 3.53 -23.83
N ALA A 118 5.84 4.52 -24.61
CA ALA A 118 6.11 5.91 -24.25
C ALA A 118 5.47 6.21 -22.88
N PHE A 119 6.19 6.96 -22.05
CA PHE A 119 5.72 7.36 -20.73
C PHE A 119 4.38 8.10 -20.82
N SER A 120 3.47 7.77 -19.91
CA SER A 120 2.19 8.48 -19.73
C SER A 120 2.06 8.94 -18.27
N HIS A 121 1.45 10.11 -18.09
CA HIS A 121 1.16 10.69 -16.78
C HIS A 121 -0.35 10.76 -16.57
N GLY A 122 -0.83 10.40 -15.37
CA GLY A 122 -2.24 10.38 -15.01
C GLY A 122 -2.92 11.76 -14.95
N GLY A 123 -2.19 12.83 -15.21
CA GLY A 123 -2.67 14.21 -15.14
C GLY A 123 -2.74 14.74 -13.71
N PHE A 124 -3.24 15.98 -13.59
CA PHE A 124 -3.54 16.62 -12.31
C PHE A 124 -5.04 16.88 -12.23
N SER A 125 -5.61 16.82 -11.03
CA SER A 125 -6.97 17.27 -10.77
C SER A 125 -6.92 18.67 -10.14
N HIS A 126 -7.50 19.66 -10.83
CA HIS A 126 -7.59 21.05 -10.33
C HIS A 126 -8.99 21.40 -9.79
N ASN A 127 -9.88 20.42 -9.63
CA ASN A 127 -11.24 20.68 -9.16
C ASN A 127 -11.28 20.87 -7.64
N GLN A 128 -11.22 22.13 -7.18
CA GLN A 128 -11.79 22.50 -5.89
C GLN A 128 -13.32 22.42 -6.00
N VAL A 129 -13.94 21.37 -5.46
CA VAL A 129 -15.38 21.37 -5.27
C VAL A 129 -15.68 22.29 -4.08
N VAL A 130 -15.85 23.59 -4.35
CA VAL A 130 -16.48 24.50 -3.38
C VAL A 130 -17.96 24.16 -3.36
N LEU A 131 -18.36 23.26 -2.46
CA LEU A 131 -19.77 23.12 -2.10
C LEU A 131 -20.17 24.39 -1.36
N GLY A 132 -20.67 25.38 -2.09
CA GLY A 132 -21.37 26.49 -1.48
C GLY A 132 -22.54 25.91 -0.68
N MET A 133 -22.52 26.06 0.64
CA MET A 133 -23.70 25.82 1.46
C MET A 133 -24.73 26.89 1.06
N GLY A 134 -25.54 26.58 0.05
CA GLY A 134 -26.63 27.42 -0.41
C GLY A 134 -27.65 27.57 0.70
N ASN A 135 -27.83 28.80 1.16
CA ASN A 135 -28.88 29.17 2.09
C ASN A 135 -30.25 28.84 1.46
N VAL A 136 -31.09 28.10 2.17
CA VAL A 136 -32.42 27.66 1.70
C VAL A 136 -33.36 28.86 1.69
N THR A 137 -33.39 29.65 0.62
CA THR A 137 -34.53 30.49 0.21
C THR A 137 -34.34 31.04 -1.20
N GLY A 138 -35.21 30.68 -2.14
CA GLY A 138 -35.38 31.40 -3.42
C GLY A 138 -35.18 30.54 -4.67
N ALA A 139 -36.16 30.60 -5.57
CA ALA A 139 -36.28 29.82 -6.82
C ALA A 139 -35.10 30.00 -7.81
N PRO A 140 -34.87 29.04 -8.74
CA PRO A 140 -33.73 29.11 -9.66
C PRO A 140 -34.00 30.08 -10.82
N GLU A 141 -33.18 31.12 -10.92
CA GLU A 141 -33.00 31.94 -12.12
C GLU A 141 -31.76 31.45 -12.89
N PRO A 142 -31.78 31.37 -14.24
CA PRO A 142 -30.62 30.97 -15.02
C PRO A 142 -29.75 32.18 -15.40
N GLY A 143 -28.52 32.26 -14.90
CA GLY A 143 -27.50 33.23 -15.33
C GLY A 143 -26.10 32.60 -15.25
N SER A 144 -25.52 32.26 -16.41
CA SER A 144 -24.52 33.03 -17.17
C SER A 144 -23.09 32.90 -16.62
N VAL A 145 -22.29 32.11 -17.36
CA VAL A 145 -20.86 31.91 -17.12
C VAL A 145 -20.10 33.11 -17.67
N GLY A 146 -19.47 33.90 -16.79
CA GLY A 146 -18.44 34.87 -17.15
C GLY A 146 -17.06 34.20 -17.11
N MET A 147 -16.38 34.14 -18.25
CA MET A 147 -14.96 33.79 -18.32
C MET A 147 -14.15 34.99 -17.81
N GLY A 148 -13.43 34.82 -16.70
CA GLY A 148 -12.36 35.73 -16.30
C GLY A 148 -11.08 35.32 -16.98
N GLU A 149 -10.54 36.20 -17.81
CA GLU A 149 -9.30 36.03 -18.58
C GLU A 149 -8.06 35.91 -17.68
N ASP A 150 -7.11 35.11 -18.16
CA ASP A 150 -5.75 34.98 -17.63
C ASP A 150 -4.99 36.31 -17.70
N GLY A 151 -4.37 36.69 -16.58
CA GLY A 151 -3.39 37.79 -16.51
C GLY A 151 -2.00 37.23 -16.22
N HIS A 152 -1.04 37.66 -17.06
CA HIS A 152 0.42 37.41 -17.02
C HIS A 152 1.07 37.44 -15.64
#